data_AF-A0AAV6AI71-F1
#
_entry.id   AF-A0AAV6AI71-F1
#
_cell.length_a   1.000
_cell.length_b   1.000
_cell.length_c   1.000
_cell.angle_alpha   90.00
_cell.angle_beta   90.00
_cell.angle_gamma   90.00
#
_symmetry.space_group_name_H-M   'P 1'
#
loop_
_entity.id
_entity.type
_entity.pdbx_description
1 polymer ?
#
loop_
_entity_poly.entity_id
_entity_poly.type
_entity_poly.pdbx_seq_one_letter_code
_entity_poly.pdbx_strand_id
1 'polypeptide(L)'
;LPAGNFESVAISDGGRVVAQYSNGKTVDLYQIPLVEFKGQTQLSPTDGGAYAETKESGPPINNSSGLVVGSSLEASNVDIGEEFTKLIVTQQAFSANSRVITTADQMMNDVINIIR
;
A
#
# COMPACT_ATOMS: atom_id res chain seq x y z
N LEU A 1 24.18 -33.00 -12.74
CA LEU A 1 23.91 -32.64 -11.32
C LEU A 1 25.23 -32.16 -10.73
N PRO A 2 25.35 -30.90 -10.28
CA PRO A 2 26.58 -30.45 -9.66
C PRO A 2 26.86 -31.31 -8.43
N ALA A 3 28.09 -31.82 -8.27
CA ALA A 3 28.50 -32.54 -7.08
C ALA A 3 28.57 -31.54 -5.92
N GLY A 4 27.49 -31.40 -5.17
CA GLY A 4 27.33 -30.46 -4.06
C GLY A 4 25.91 -30.53 -3.52
N ASN A 5 25.76 -30.51 -2.20
CA ASN A 5 24.46 -30.52 -1.55
C ASN A 5 23.86 -29.11 -1.56
N PHE A 6 22.53 -29.00 -1.58
CA PHE A 6 21.84 -27.72 -1.41
C PHE A 6 22.13 -27.13 -0.03
N GLU A 7 22.52 -25.86 0.04
CA GLU A 7 22.79 -25.17 1.31
C GLU A 7 21.77 -24.06 1.59
N SER A 8 21.57 -23.15 0.63
CA SER A 8 20.70 -22.00 0.85
C SER A 8 20.07 -21.48 -0.45
N VAL A 9 19.03 -20.68 -0.30
CA VAL A 9 18.38 -19.93 -1.38
C VAL A 9 18.39 -18.45 -1.03
N ALA A 10 18.70 -17.61 -2.01
CA ALA A 10 18.66 -16.16 -1.89
C ALA A 10 17.98 -15.55 -3.11
N ILE A 11 17.52 -14.30 -2.99
CA ILE A 11 17.02 -13.51 -4.11
C ILE A 11 18.11 -12.48 -4.42
N SER A 12 18.60 -12.49 -5.65
CA SER A 12 19.61 -11.54 -6.14
C SER A 12 18.96 -10.26 -6.65
N ASP A 13 19.73 -9.19 -6.72
CA ASP A 13 19.30 -7.91 -7.29
C ASP A 13 18.95 -8.08 -8.78
N GLY A 14 17.70 -7.79 -9.12
CA GLY A 14 17.08 -8.16 -10.40
C GLY A 14 16.09 -9.33 -10.31
N GLY A 15 15.76 -9.80 -9.11
CA GLY A 15 14.64 -10.71 -8.86
C GLY A 15 14.89 -12.16 -9.25
N ARG A 16 16.17 -12.55 -9.38
CA ARG A 16 16.55 -13.94 -9.65
C ARG A 16 16.67 -14.71 -8.34
N VAL A 17 15.99 -15.83 -8.26
CA VAL A 17 16.11 -16.81 -7.18
C VAL A 17 17.34 -17.65 -7.46
N VAL A 18 18.32 -17.56 -6.57
CA VAL A 18 19.62 -18.24 -6.70
C VAL A 18 19.77 -19.28 -5.59
N ALA A 19 20.18 -20.49 -5.96
CA ALA A 19 20.53 -21.55 -5.02
C ALA A 19 22.05 -21.63 -4.87
N GLN A 20 22.51 -21.74 -3.63
CA GLN A 20 23.91 -21.98 -3.28
C GLN A 20 24.10 -23.44 -2.88
N TYR A 21 25.16 -24.05 -3.42
CA TYR A 21 25.52 -25.43 -3.16
C TYR A 21 26.85 -25.52 -2.41
N SER A 22 27.05 -26.62 -1.69
CA SER A 22 28.23 -26.90 -0.85
C SER A 22 29.55 -27.02 -1.62
N ASN A 23 29.53 -26.91 -2.95
CA ASN A 23 30.69 -26.87 -3.82
C ASN A 23 31.06 -25.43 -4.25
N GLY A 24 30.46 -24.42 -3.62
CA GLY A 24 30.68 -23.01 -3.92
C GLY A 24 30.05 -22.55 -5.23
N LYS A 25 29.24 -23.38 -5.91
CA LYS A 25 28.53 -22.99 -7.12
C LYS A 25 27.17 -22.38 -6.78
N THR A 26 26.86 -21.30 -7.46
CA THR A 26 25.53 -20.69 -7.47
C THR A 26 24.81 -21.06 -8.76
N VAL A 27 23.53 -21.44 -8.65
CA VAL A 27 22.68 -21.75 -9.81
C VAL A 27 21.44 -20.87 -9.76
N ASP A 28 21.18 -20.16 -10.85
CA ASP A 28 19.95 -19.41 -11.05
C ASP A 28 18.80 -20.40 -11.30
N LEU A 29 17.80 -20.40 -10.40
CA LEU A 29 16.67 -21.33 -10.46
C LEU A 29 15.47 -20.74 -11.19
N TYR A 30 15.18 -19.46 -10.93
CA TYR A 30 13.97 -18.80 -11.43
C TYR A 30 14.15 -17.28 -11.44
N GLN A 31 13.37 -16.59 -12.25
CA GLN A 31 13.28 -15.13 -12.24
C GLN A 31 11.85 -14.71 -11.95
N ILE A 32 11.67 -13.88 -10.91
CA ILE A 32 10.36 -13.36 -10.51
C ILE A 32 9.88 -12.41 -11.62
N PRO A 33 8.76 -12.71 -12.30
CA PRO A 33 8.20 -11.81 -13.30
C PRO A 33 7.61 -10.59 -12.58
N LEU A 34 7.90 -9.41 -13.10
CA LEU A 34 7.27 -8.16 -12.69
C LEU A 34 6.29 -7.69 -13.76
N VAL A 35 5.14 -7.22 -13.30
CA VAL A 35 4.09 -6.68 -14.17
C VAL A 35 3.78 -5.24 -13.77
N GLU A 36 3.40 -4.44 -14.75
CA GLU A 36 2.96 -3.06 -14.55
C GLU A 36 1.54 -2.88 -15.08
N PHE A 37 0.77 -2.03 -14.41
CA PHE A 37 -0.59 -1.67 -14.81
C PHE A 37 -0.62 -0.21 -15.23
N LYS A 38 -1.31 0.12 -16.33
CA LYS A 38 -1.46 1.52 -16.77
C LYS A 38 -2.20 2.36 -15.72
N GLY A 39 -3.22 1.78 -15.10
CA GLY A 39 -3.99 2.43 -14.03
C GLY A 39 -3.62 1.90 -12.66
N GLN A 40 -2.42 2.20 -12.17
CA GLN A 40 -1.95 1.74 -10.84
C GLN A 40 -2.88 2.18 -9.69
N THR A 41 -3.48 3.37 -9.78
CA THR A 41 -4.43 3.89 -8.80
C THR A 41 -5.84 3.31 -8.93
N GLN A 42 -6.10 2.56 -9.99
CA GLN A 42 -7.41 1.98 -10.33
C GLN A 42 -7.48 0.48 -10.01
N LEU A 43 -6.42 -0.07 -9.41
CA LEU A 43 -6.42 -1.42 -8.88
C LEU A 43 -7.32 -1.51 -7.64
N SER A 44 -8.03 -2.63 -7.50
CA SER A 44 -8.86 -2.85 -6.32
C SER A 44 -8.00 -3.35 -5.17
N PRO A 45 -7.95 -2.66 -4.02
CA PRO A 45 -7.26 -3.17 -2.85
C PRO A 45 -7.92 -4.47 -2.38
N THR A 46 -7.10 -5.43 -1.98
CA THR A 46 -7.47 -6.73 -1.42
C THR A 46 -6.78 -6.87 -0.06
N ASP A 47 -7.15 -7.89 0.71
CA ASP A 47 -6.57 -8.16 2.01
C ASP A 47 -5.04 -8.31 1.97
N GLY A 48 -4.37 -7.83 3.02
CA GLY A 48 -2.92 -7.96 3.19
C GLY A 48 -2.07 -7.04 2.32
N GLY A 49 -2.64 -5.97 1.75
CA GLY A 49 -1.91 -5.04 0.88
C GLY A 49 -1.74 -5.54 -0.56
N ALA A 50 -2.44 -6.62 -0.92
CA ALA A 50 -2.53 -7.09 -2.30
C ALA A 50 -3.49 -6.23 -3.11
N TYR A 51 -3.30 -6.22 -4.43
CA TYR A 51 -4.16 -5.48 -5.36
C TYR A 51 -4.65 -6.42 -6.46
N ALA A 52 -5.93 -6.32 -6.80
CA ALA A 52 -6.55 -7.07 -7.88
C ALA A 52 -6.76 -6.18 -9.11
N GLU A 53 -6.61 -6.78 -10.30
CA GLU A 53 -6.88 -6.10 -11.56
C GLU A 53 -8.35 -5.69 -11.67
N THR A 54 -8.59 -4.52 -12.27
CA THR A 54 -9.93 -4.03 -12.59
C THR A 54 -10.03 -3.71 -14.07
N LYS A 55 -11.25 -3.53 -14.56
CA LYS A 55 -11.49 -3.10 -15.94
C LYS A 55 -10.80 -1.76 -16.25
N GLU A 56 -10.73 -0.87 -15.25
CA GLU A 56 -10.18 0.47 -15.38
C GLU A 56 -8.65 0.50 -15.22
N SER A 57 -8.06 -0.41 -14.43
CA SER A 57 -6.58 -0.55 -14.34
C SER A 57 -5.96 -1.05 -15.65
N GLY A 58 -6.74 -1.77 -16.45
CA GLY A 58 -6.29 -2.47 -17.65
C GLY A 58 -5.54 -3.77 -17.33
N PRO A 59 -5.14 -4.53 -18.38
CA PRO A 59 -4.43 -5.80 -18.22
C PRO A 59 -2.97 -5.60 -17.78
N PRO A 60 -2.36 -6.61 -17.13
CA PRO A 60 -0.96 -6.57 -16.72
C PRO A 60 -0.03 -6.54 -17.93
N ILE A 61 0.99 -5.68 -17.86
CA ILE A 61 2.02 -5.54 -18.89
C ILE A 61 3.31 -6.15 -18.36
N ASN A 62 3.84 -7.17 -19.03
CA ASN A 62 5.06 -7.91 -18.66
C ASN A 62 6.37 -7.14 -18.91
N ASN A 63 6.34 -5.81 -18.86
CA ASN A 63 7.50 -4.95 -19.11
C ASN A 63 7.67 -3.91 -17.99
N SER A 64 7.62 -4.40 -16.75
CA SER A 64 7.89 -3.55 -15.60
C SER A 64 9.35 -3.09 -15.62
N SER A 65 9.57 -1.79 -15.42
CA SER A 65 10.91 -1.21 -15.26
C SER A 65 11.42 -1.33 -13.81
N GLY A 66 10.68 -2.01 -12.94
CA GLY A 66 11.01 -2.18 -11.53
C GLY A 66 12.25 -3.05 -11.32
N LEU A 67 13.05 -2.69 -10.32
CA LEU A 67 14.14 -3.52 -9.83
C LEU A 67 13.67 -4.25 -8.57
N VAL A 68 13.87 -5.57 -8.51
CA VAL A 68 13.71 -6.31 -7.25
C VAL A 68 15.04 -6.26 -6.50
N VAL A 69 15.02 -5.74 -5.28
CA VAL A 69 16.17 -5.78 -4.36
C VAL A 69 16.01 -6.96 -3.43
N GLY A 70 17.02 -7.82 -3.39
CA GLY A 70 17.01 -9.01 -2.54
C GLY A 70 17.06 -8.66 -1.05
N SER A 71 16.38 -9.43 -0.21
CA SER A 71 16.46 -9.31 1.25
C SER A 71 16.10 -7.93 1.83
N SER A 72 15.32 -7.12 1.09
CA SER A 72 14.85 -5.81 1.52
C SER A 72 13.33 -5.80 1.68
N LEU A 73 12.82 -5.03 2.64
CA LEU A 73 11.39 -4.78 2.83
C LEU A 73 11.08 -3.33 2.48
N GLU A 74 10.09 -3.11 1.63
CA GLU A 74 9.65 -1.76 1.26
C GLU A 74 8.96 -1.08 2.45
N ALA A 75 9.47 0.07 2.86
CA ALA A 75 8.88 0.86 3.94
C ALA A 75 7.65 1.62 3.44
N SER A 76 6.71 1.90 4.34
CA SER A 76 5.55 2.73 4.02
C SER A 76 6.01 4.12 3.58
N ASN A 77 5.35 4.66 2.55
CA ASN A 77 5.55 6.03 2.08
C ASN A 77 4.78 7.09 2.90
N VAL A 78 4.21 6.70 4.04
CA VAL A 78 3.34 7.54 4.87
C VAL A 78 4.15 8.24 5.96
N ASP A 79 4.04 9.57 6.04
CA ASP A 79 4.53 10.34 7.19
C ASP A 79 3.46 10.38 8.29
N ILE A 80 3.80 9.79 9.43
CA ILE A 80 2.94 9.71 10.60
C ILE A 80 2.60 11.13 11.11
N GLY A 81 3.53 12.07 11.12
CA GLY A 81 3.29 13.44 11.62
C GLY A 81 2.24 14.19 10.80
N GLU A 82 2.28 14.02 9.48
CA GLU A 82 1.31 14.61 8.56
C GLU A 82 -0.08 13.97 8.73
N GLU A 83 -0.16 12.63 8.78
CA GLU A 83 -1.45 11.94 8.95
C GLU A 83 -2.09 12.24 10.31
N PHE A 84 -1.31 12.37 11.40
CA PHE A 84 -1.85 12.81 12.69
C PHE A 84 -2.40 14.24 12.61
N THR A 85 -1.69 15.15 11.95
CA THR A 85 -2.15 16.54 11.78
C THR A 85 -3.45 16.60 10.98
N LYS A 86 -3.54 15.81 9.90
CA LYS A 86 -4.75 15.67 9.08
C LYS A 86 -5.93 15.13 9.90
N LEU A 87 -5.69 14.16 10.78
CA LEU A 87 -6.71 13.67 11.72
C LEU A 87 -7.14 14.75 12.71
N ILE A 88 -6.23 15.56 13.23
CA ILE A 88 -6.56 16.67 14.14
C ILE A 88 -7.42 17.72 13.42
N VAL A 89 -7.04 18.11 12.20
CA VAL A 89 -7.81 19.07 11.40
C VAL A 89 -9.21 18.52 11.10
N THR A 90 -9.31 17.25 10.73
CA THR A 90 -10.60 16.58 10.47
C THR A 90 -11.48 16.55 11.73
N GLN A 91 -10.90 16.25 12.90
CA GLN A 91 -11.62 16.27 14.18
C GLN A 91 -12.06 17.68 14.58
N GLN A 92 -11.21 18.69 14.36
CA GLN A 92 -11.57 20.09 14.61
C GLN A 92 -12.71 20.56 13.70
N ALA A 93 -12.67 20.21 12.42
CA ALA A 93 -13.75 20.50 11.48
C ALA A 93 -15.07 19.83 11.91
N PHE A 94 -15.01 18.57 12.36
CA PHE A 94 -16.18 17.88 12.92
C PHE A 94 -16.71 18.59 14.17
N SER A 95 -15.85 18.95 15.13
CA SER A 95 -16.27 19.65 16.36
C SER A 95 -16.87 21.04 16.07
N ALA A 96 -16.28 21.78 15.12
CA ALA A 96 -16.81 23.06 14.66
C ALA A 96 -18.21 22.88 14.05
N ASN A 97 -18.38 21.91 13.15
CA ASN A 97 -19.67 21.60 12.54
C ASN A 97 -20.71 21.19 13.59
N SER A 98 -20.35 20.35 14.57
CA SER A 98 -21.25 19.98 15.67
C SER A 98 -21.67 21.19 16.51
N ARG A 99 -20.75 22.11 16.82
CA ARG A 99 -21.08 23.34 17.56
C ARG A 99 -22.02 24.24 16.78
N VAL A 100 -21.82 24.38 15.47
CA VAL A 100 -22.73 25.13 14.60
C VAL A 100 -24.14 24.53 14.65
N ILE A 101 -24.25 23.20 14.55
CA ILE A 101 -25.53 22.50 14.65
C ILE A 101 -26.19 22.74 16.01
N THR A 102 -25.47 22.54 17.12
CA THR A 102 -26.02 22.78 18.47
C THR A 102 -26.48 24.22 18.67
N THR A 103 -25.73 25.19 18.13
CA THR A 103 -26.10 26.61 18.21
C THR A 103 -27.34 26.90 17.38
N ALA A 104 -27.46 26.31 16.18
CA ALA A 104 -28.65 26.40 15.35
C ALA A 104 -29.87 25.78 16.04
N ASP A 105 -29.72 24.61 16.67
CA ASP A 105 -30.78 23.95 17.44
C ASP A 105 -31.22 24.79 18.64
N GLN A 106 -30.28 25.46 19.31
CA GLN A 106 -30.60 26.33 20.43
C GLN A 106 -31.39 27.56 19.98
N MET A 107 -30.96 28.22 18.89
CA MET A 107 -31.72 29.34 18.30
C MET A 107 -33.12 28.90 17.83
N MET A 108 -33.25 27.70 17.27
CA MET A 108 -34.54 27.14 16.84
C MET A 108 -35.49 26.97 18.04
N ASN A 109 -34.99 26.45 19.16
CA ASN A 109 -35.78 26.31 20.39
C ASN A 109 -36.19 27.67 20.97
N ASP A 110 -35.28 28.66 20.97
CA ASP A 110 -35.57 30.01 21.45
C ASP A 110 -36.70 30.67 20.64
N VAL A 111 -36.69 30.53 19.31
CA VAL A 111 -37.77 31.02 18.43
C VAL A 111 -39.10 30.34 18.75
N ILE A 112 -39.12 29.02 18.93
CA ILE A 112 -40.36 28.29 19.29
C ILE A 112 -40.94 28.78 20.62
N ASN A 113 -40.08 29.11 21.59
CA ASN A 113 -40.50 29.59 22.90
C ASN A 113 -41.04 31.02 22.89
N ILE A 114 -40.61 31.87 21.95
CA ILE A 114 -41.12 33.25 21.80
C ILE A 114 -42.56 33.28 21.26
N ILE A 115 -42.96 32.27 20.49
CA ILE A 115 -44.28 32.22 19.83
C ILE A 115 -45.38 31.68 20.76
N ARG A 116 -45.02 31.15 21.94
CA ARG A 116 -45.97 30.69 22.98
C ARG A 116 -46.32 31.81 23.96
#